data_AF-A0A2N0KSM2-F1
#
_entry.id   AF-A0A2N0KSM2-F1
#
_cell.length_a   1.000
_cell.length_b   1.000
_cell.length_c   1.000
_cell.angle_alpha   90.00
_cell.angle_beta   90.00
_cell.angle_gamma   90.00
#
_symmetry.space_group_name_H-M   'P 1'
#
loop_
_entity.id
_entity.type
_entity.pdbx_description
1 polymer ?
#
loop_
_entity_poly.entity_id
_entity_poly.type
_entity_poly.pdbx_seq_one_letter_code
_entity_poly.pdbx_strand_id
1 'polypeptide(L)'
;DQSKWGWGYTRKLTIPHFMSAKKPLNKVFNLGPFPWGGDANTISQAASPPWNPFSQITTIASMRMTIDVGKWDNSRFILRGGQSGNVGSPHYSDMLPLWVSGKGVPIYWDQNRQTKHIKHKLLLSPD
;
A
#
# COMPACT_ATOMS: atom_id res chain seq x y z
N ASP A 1 5.55 25.50 18.52
CA ASP A 1 6.44 24.44 19.04
C ASP A 1 7.14 23.78 17.85
N GLN A 2 8.41 24.11 17.65
CA GLN A 2 9.20 23.61 16.50
C GLN A 2 9.46 22.10 16.58
N SER A 3 9.42 21.51 17.79
CA SER A 3 9.66 20.07 17.99
C SER A 3 8.57 19.17 17.40
N LYS A 4 7.39 19.73 17.11
CA LYS A 4 6.24 19.02 16.52
C LYS A 4 6.14 19.16 15.01
N TRP A 5 7.04 19.94 14.39
CA TRP A 5 7.02 20.16 12.96
C TRP A 5 7.65 18.99 12.21
N GLY A 6 6.99 18.55 11.14
CA GLY A 6 7.53 17.57 10.21
C GLY A 6 6.65 17.48 8.97
N TRP A 7 7.26 17.28 7.81
CA TRP A 7 6.56 17.32 6.51
C TRP A 7 5.35 16.38 6.45
N GLY A 8 5.45 15.19 7.06
CA GLY A 8 4.33 14.25 7.12
C GLY A 8 3.16 14.69 7.99
N TYR A 9 3.36 15.63 8.91
CA TYR A 9 2.28 16.19 9.72
C TYR A 9 1.58 17.38 9.05
N THR A 10 2.28 18.11 8.18
CA THR A 10 1.70 19.19 7.37
C THR A 10 0.93 18.64 6.18
N ARG A 11 1.37 17.52 5.60
CA ARG A 11 0.73 16.88 4.45
C ARG A 11 0.63 15.37 4.67
N LYS A 12 -0.52 14.94 5.18
CA LYS A 12 -0.77 13.52 5.46
C LYS A 12 -1.16 12.76 4.19
N LEU A 13 -0.73 11.52 4.09
CA LEU A 13 -1.18 10.60 3.06
C LEU A 13 -2.58 10.08 3.39
N THR A 14 -3.54 10.33 2.51
CA THR A 14 -4.82 9.61 2.47
C THR A 14 -4.94 8.93 1.13
N ILE A 15 -5.30 7.65 1.14
CA ILE A 15 -5.57 6.86 -0.06
C ILE A 15 -7.08 6.88 -0.28
N PRO A 16 -7.59 7.69 -1.23
CA PRO A 16 -9.02 7.80 -1.46
C PRO A 16 -9.52 6.60 -2.26
N HIS A 17 -10.72 6.13 -1.93
CA HIS A 17 -11.48 5.21 -2.77
C HIS A 17 -12.46 5.98 -3.66
N PHE A 18 -12.82 5.47 -4.83
CA PHE A 18 -13.77 6.15 -5.72
C PHE A 18 -15.12 6.46 -5.03
N MET A 19 -15.68 5.49 -4.31
CA MET A 19 -16.92 5.65 -3.54
C MET A 19 -16.80 6.66 -2.39
N SER A 20 -15.60 7.11 -2.02
CA SER A 20 -15.41 8.11 -0.96
C SER A 20 -15.77 9.54 -1.35
N ALA A 21 -16.06 9.78 -2.63
CA ALA A 21 -16.41 11.11 -3.15
C ALA A 21 -17.64 11.74 -2.44
N LYS A 22 -18.55 10.90 -1.92
CA LYS A 22 -19.70 11.35 -1.12
C LYS A 22 -19.47 11.04 0.37
N LYS A 23 -19.46 12.07 1.20
CA LYS A 23 -19.41 11.90 2.66
C LYS A 23 -20.71 11.24 3.16
N PRO A 24 -20.67 10.35 4.17
CA PRO A 24 -19.52 9.98 4.99
C PRO A 24 -18.77 8.72 4.52
N LEU A 25 -18.96 8.26 3.26
CA LEU A 25 -18.34 7.02 2.76
C LEU A 25 -16.81 7.04 2.84
N ASN A 26 -16.20 8.22 2.82
CA ASN A 26 -14.79 8.41 3.08
C ASN A 26 -14.30 7.82 4.42
N LYS A 27 -15.16 7.69 5.43
CA LYS A 27 -14.79 7.07 6.72
C LYS A 27 -14.68 5.54 6.65
N VAL A 28 -15.32 4.93 5.66
CA VAL A 28 -15.36 3.47 5.47
C VAL A 28 -14.31 3.04 4.45
N PHE A 29 -14.21 3.76 3.35
CA PHE A 29 -13.40 3.32 2.21
C PHE A 29 -11.99 3.94 2.14
N ASN A 30 -11.72 5.08 2.76
CA ASN A 30 -10.38 5.66 2.67
C ASN A 30 -9.43 4.98 3.63
N LEU A 31 -8.18 4.82 3.20
CA LEU A 31 -7.10 4.40 4.08
C LEU A 31 -6.29 5.63 4.49
N GLY A 32 -6.10 5.80 5.79
CA GLY A 32 -5.42 6.96 6.38
C GLY A 32 -6.37 7.93 7.07
N PRO A 33 -5.89 9.13 7.46
CA PRO A 33 -4.61 9.72 7.07
C PRO A 33 -3.40 9.22 7.88
N PHE A 34 -2.23 9.12 7.25
CA PHE A 34 -0.95 8.79 7.91
C PHE A 34 0.10 9.88 7.70
N PRO A 35 1.03 10.10 8.64
CA PRO A 35 2.20 10.92 8.38
C PRO A 35 3.02 10.35 7.22
N TRP A 36 3.34 11.15 6.21
CA TRP A 36 4.07 10.68 5.03
C TRP A 36 5.07 11.70 4.50
N GLY A 37 6.30 11.26 4.25
CA GLY A 37 7.36 12.11 3.67
C GLY A 37 7.34 12.13 2.14
N GLY A 38 8.45 12.61 1.58
CA GLY A 38 8.66 12.64 0.13
C GLY A 38 7.94 13.79 -0.59
N ASP A 39 8.26 13.92 -1.87
CA ASP A 39 7.69 14.85 -2.82
C ASP A 39 7.79 14.26 -4.25
N ALA A 40 7.54 15.08 -5.27
CA ALA A 40 7.59 14.72 -6.69
C ALA A 40 8.95 14.21 -7.19
N ASN A 41 10.04 14.57 -6.51
CA ASN A 41 11.42 14.37 -6.90
C ASN A 41 12.19 13.39 -6.00
N THR A 42 11.56 12.90 -4.93
CA THR A 42 12.18 11.90 -4.04
C THR A 42 11.93 10.46 -4.49
N ILE A 43 12.85 9.55 -4.14
CA ILE A 43 12.68 8.09 -4.35
C ILE A 43 11.39 7.59 -3.69
N SER A 44 11.10 8.04 -2.46
CA SER A 44 9.82 7.79 -1.80
C SER A 44 8.76 8.74 -2.36
N GLN A 45 8.41 8.50 -3.63
CA GLN A 45 7.55 9.34 -4.46
C GLN A 45 6.24 9.67 -3.74
N ALA A 46 5.96 10.97 -3.63
CA ALA A 46 4.77 11.49 -2.96
C ALA A 46 4.40 12.85 -3.54
N ALA A 47 4.10 12.90 -4.84
CA ALA A 47 3.79 14.15 -5.53
C ALA A 47 2.45 14.75 -5.09
N SER A 48 2.42 16.07 -5.05
CA SER A 48 1.21 16.89 -5.03
C SER A 48 1.30 17.88 -6.19
N PRO A 49 0.17 18.48 -6.63
CA PRO A 49 0.18 19.52 -7.65
C PRO A 49 1.18 20.64 -7.32
N PRO A 50 2.03 21.06 -8.29
CA PRO A 50 3.10 22.03 -8.03
C PRO A 50 2.58 23.41 -7.59
N TRP A 51 1.36 23.79 -7.99
CA TRP A 51 0.70 25.03 -7.55
C TRP A 51 0.10 24.94 -6.14
N ASN A 52 -0.01 23.73 -5.56
CA ASN A 52 -0.49 23.54 -4.19
C ASN A 52 0.24 22.36 -3.51
N PRO A 53 1.50 22.57 -3.09
CA PRO A 53 2.35 21.50 -2.53
C PRO A 53 1.87 20.96 -1.18
N PHE A 54 0.95 21.65 -0.50
CA PHE A 54 0.35 21.23 0.76
C PHE A 54 -0.96 20.45 0.59
N SER A 55 -1.47 20.34 -0.65
CA SER A 55 -2.67 19.55 -0.94
C SER A 55 -2.44 18.05 -0.79
N GLN A 56 -3.49 17.27 -1.00
CA GLN A 56 -3.42 15.82 -0.92
C GLN A 56 -2.34 15.26 -1.86
N ILE A 57 -1.70 14.18 -1.41
CA ILE A 57 -0.74 13.43 -2.21
C ILE A 57 -1.51 12.72 -3.33
N THR A 58 -1.20 13.03 -4.58
CA THR A 58 -1.89 12.49 -5.76
C THR A 58 -1.16 11.30 -6.37
N THR A 59 0.14 11.21 -6.16
CA THR A 59 0.99 10.20 -6.80
C THR A 59 1.93 9.56 -5.80
N ILE A 60 1.86 8.25 -5.70
CA ILE A 60 2.66 7.38 -4.82
C ILE A 60 2.82 6.02 -5.47
N ALA A 61 3.79 5.23 -5.00
CA ALA A 61 3.97 3.86 -5.47
C ALA A 61 2.72 3.00 -5.15
N SER A 62 2.08 2.43 -6.17
CA SER A 62 1.00 1.46 -6.00
C SER A 62 1.51 0.11 -5.48
N MET A 63 2.69 -0.29 -5.97
CA MET A 63 3.41 -1.51 -5.64
C MET A 63 4.90 -1.20 -5.43
N ARG A 64 5.55 -1.94 -4.53
CA ARG A 64 7.02 -2.01 -4.46
C ARG A 64 7.44 -3.47 -4.47
N MET A 65 8.61 -3.76 -5.05
CA MET A 65 9.09 -5.13 -5.22
C MET A 65 10.61 -5.18 -5.21
N THR A 66 11.16 -6.26 -4.68
CA THR A 66 12.58 -6.61 -4.73
C THR A 66 12.70 -8.06 -5.17
N ILE A 67 13.45 -8.32 -6.23
CA ILE A 67 13.65 -9.66 -6.79
C ILE A 67 15.11 -10.07 -6.62
N ASP A 68 15.34 -11.22 -5.97
CA ASP A 68 16.67 -11.79 -5.75
C ASP A 68 16.91 -12.91 -6.78
N VAL A 69 17.58 -12.56 -7.88
CA VAL A 69 17.77 -13.44 -9.03
C VAL A 69 18.66 -14.62 -8.66
N GLY A 70 18.16 -15.84 -8.88
CA GLY A 70 18.83 -17.08 -8.47
C GLY A 70 18.55 -17.50 -7.02
N LYS A 71 17.91 -16.64 -6.21
CA LYS A 71 17.42 -16.94 -4.86
C LYS A 71 15.96 -16.47 -4.71
N TRP A 72 15.10 -16.96 -5.58
CA TRP A 72 13.75 -16.45 -5.79
C TRP A 72 12.88 -16.33 -4.53
N ASP A 73 13.01 -17.27 -3.58
CA ASP A 73 12.29 -17.22 -2.29
C ASP A 73 12.70 -16.08 -1.35
N ASN A 74 13.79 -15.37 -1.64
CA ASN A 74 14.16 -14.14 -0.93
C ASN A 74 13.42 -12.91 -1.47
N SER A 75 12.73 -13.05 -2.62
CA SER A 75 12.01 -11.96 -3.26
C SER A 75 10.82 -11.50 -2.43
N ARG A 76 10.50 -10.21 -2.52
CA ARG A 76 9.43 -9.58 -1.74
C ARG A 76 8.64 -8.62 -2.61
N PHE A 77 7.36 -8.49 -2.32
CA PHE A 77 6.51 -7.46 -2.91
C PHE A 77 5.59 -6.84 -1.86
N ILE A 78 4.99 -5.71 -2.17
CA ILE A 78 4.00 -5.09 -1.32
C ILE A 78 3.06 -4.20 -2.13
N LEU A 79 1.78 -4.23 -1.78
CA LEU A 79 0.76 -3.33 -2.31
C LEU A 79 0.44 -2.24 -1.29
N ARG A 80 0.06 -1.07 -1.78
CA ARG A 80 -0.34 0.10 -0.97
C ARG A 80 -1.63 -0.11 -0.15
N GLY A 81 -2.34 -1.22 -0.32
CA GLY A 81 -3.55 -1.57 0.45
C GLY A 81 -3.48 -3.02 0.88
N GLY A 82 -4.14 -3.88 0.13
CA GLY A 82 -4.02 -5.33 0.20
C GLY A 82 -4.36 -5.95 -1.16
N GLN A 83 -4.49 -7.26 -1.23
CA GLN A 83 -4.78 -7.95 -2.49
C GLN A 83 -6.24 -7.85 -2.94
N SER A 84 -7.16 -7.50 -2.03
CA SER A 84 -8.60 -7.40 -2.32
C SER A 84 -9.06 -5.96 -2.52
N GLY A 85 -9.92 -5.73 -3.52
CA GLY A 85 -10.65 -4.47 -3.68
C GLY A 85 -11.97 -4.41 -2.88
N ASN A 86 -12.39 -5.52 -2.25
CA ASN A 86 -13.60 -5.56 -1.45
C ASN A 86 -13.31 -5.04 -0.03
N VAL A 87 -13.99 -3.96 0.38
CA VAL A 87 -13.79 -3.32 1.70
C VAL A 87 -14.09 -4.25 2.88
N GLY A 88 -14.95 -5.25 2.70
CA GLY A 88 -15.25 -6.26 3.71
C GLY A 88 -14.23 -7.39 3.79
N SER A 89 -13.24 -7.43 2.90
CA SER A 89 -12.21 -8.47 2.90
C SER A 89 -11.14 -8.20 3.96
N PRO A 90 -10.65 -9.23 4.67
CA PRO A 90 -9.45 -9.08 5.50
C PRO A 90 -8.22 -8.65 4.69
N HIS A 91 -8.22 -8.87 3.36
CA HIS A 91 -7.14 -8.49 2.46
C HIS A 91 -7.34 -7.14 1.77
N TYR A 92 -8.24 -6.27 2.27
CA TYR A 92 -8.44 -4.92 1.72
C TYR A 92 -7.26 -3.99 2.03
N SER A 93 -6.68 -4.12 3.23
CA SER A 93 -5.66 -3.20 3.75
C SER A 93 -4.61 -3.88 4.64
N ASP A 94 -4.53 -5.21 4.64
CA ASP A 94 -3.61 -5.99 5.46
C ASP A 94 -2.12 -5.74 5.15
N MET A 95 -1.79 -5.36 3.91
CA MET A 95 -0.42 -4.99 3.50
C MET A 95 -0.05 -3.55 3.85
N LEU A 96 -1.02 -2.68 4.14
CA LEU A 96 -0.80 -1.25 4.34
C LEU A 96 0.21 -0.93 5.46
N PRO A 97 0.19 -1.57 6.65
CA PRO A 97 1.18 -1.29 7.69
C PRO A 97 2.61 -1.61 7.24
N LEU A 98 2.79 -2.71 6.51
CA LEU A 98 4.09 -3.10 5.95
C LEU A 98 4.52 -2.11 4.86
N TRP A 99 3.62 -1.73 3.96
CA TRP A 99 3.88 -0.73 2.93
C TRP A 99 4.30 0.62 3.52
N VAL A 100 3.64 1.06 4.59
CA VAL A 100 3.98 2.31 5.29
C VAL A 100 5.38 2.23 5.91
N SER A 101 5.74 1.08 6.48
CA SER A 101 7.07 0.86 7.09
C SER A 101 8.18 0.49 6.08
N GLY A 102 7.88 0.45 4.78
CA GLY A 102 8.84 0.07 3.74
C GLY A 102 9.19 -1.43 3.71
N LYS A 103 8.38 -2.29 4.34
CA LYS A 103 8.56 -3.74 4.37
C LYS A 103 7.74 -4.42 3.28
N GLY A 104 8.26 -5.51 2.75
CA GLY A 104 7.55 -6.39 1.81
C GLY A 104 6.96 -7.63 2.47
N VAL A 105 6.00 -8.28 1.83
CA VAL A 105 5.63 -9.69 2.07
C VAL A 105 6.45 -10.61 1.14
N PRO A 106 6.74 -11.86 1.53
CA PRO A 106 7.51 -12.77 0.69
C PRO A 106 6.75 -13.17 -0.58
N ILE A 107 7.49 -13.42 -1.65
CA ILE A 107 7.03 -14.18 -2.83
C ILE A 107 7.53 -15.61 -2.62
N TYR A 108 6.62 -16.53 -2.29
CA TYR A 108 6.98 -17.94 -2.14
C TYR A 108 7.16 -18.57 -3.52
N TRP A 109 8.38 -18.97 -3.85
CA TRP A 109 8.72 -19.57 -5.13
C TRP A 109 8.83 -21.09 -5.01
N ASP A 110 9.49 -21.60 -3.97
CA ASP A 110 9.55 -23.02 -3.68
C ASP A 110 8.16 -23.60 -3.36
N GLN A 111 7.84 -24.74 -3.96
CA GLN A 111 6.53 -25.37 -3.84
C GLN A 111 6.19 -25.76 -2.39
N ASN A 112 7.18 -26.25 -1.62
CA ASN A 112 6.95 -26.62 -0.22
C ASN A 112 6.60 -25.39 0.63
N ARG A 113 7.28 -24.27 0.39
CA ARG A 113 6.94 -22.99 1.03
C ARG A 113 5.56 -22.50 0.62
N GLN A 114 5.23 -22.54 -0.67
CA GLN A 114 3.89 -22.18 -1.14
C GLN A 114 2.82 -22.98 -0.41
N THR A 115 2.90 -24.31 -0.43
CA THR A 115 1.90 -25.19 0.21
C THR A 115 1.73 -24.90 1.70
N LYS A 116 2.81 -24.62 2.44
CA LYS A 116 2.75 -24.26 3.87
C LYS A 116 2.03 -22.94 4.15
N HIS A 117 2.00 -22.03 3.19
CA HIS A 117 1.45 -20.68 3.38
C HIS A 117 0.12 -20.43 2.66
N ILE A 118 -0.42 -21.42 1.93
CA ILE A 118 -1.79 -21.37 1.39
C ILE A 118 -2.80 -21.25 2.53
N LYS A 119 -3.72 -20.29 2.40
CA LYS A 119 -4.86 -20.13 3.32
C LYS A 119 -6.16 -20.68 2.73
N HIS A 120 -6.37 -20.47 1.44
CA HIS A 120 -7.55 -20.95 0.72
C HIS A 120 -7.11 -21.50 -0.64
N LYS A 121 -7.75 -22.57 -1.09
CA LYS A 121 -7.51 -23.21 -2.39
C LYS A 121 -8.84 -23.39 -3.10
N LEU A 122 -8.94 -22.87 -4.32
CA LEU A 122 -10.06 -23.10 -5.22
C LEU A 122 -9.55 -23.94 -6.38
N LEU A 123 -10.19 -25.10 -6.61
CA LEU A 123 -9.97 -25.90 -7.81
C LEU A 123 -11.00 -25.49 -8.85
N LEU A 124 -10.53 -25.11 -10.03
CA LEU A 124 -11.38 -24.85 -11.19
C LEU A 124 -11.25 -26.06 -12.11
N SER A 125 -12.34 -26.80 -12.28
CA SER A 125 -12.44 -27.89 -13.26
C SER A 125 -13.35 -27.46 -14.41
N PRO A 126 -13.15 -28.01 -15.61
CA PRO A 126 -14.19 -28.00 -16.63
C PRO A 126 -15.48 -28.64 -16.09
N ASP A 127 -16.62 -28.22 -16.64
CA ASP A 127 -17.90 -28.91 -16.45
C ASP A 127 -17.88 -30.30 -17.10
#